data_AF-A0A7Y9IU04-F1
#
_entry.id   AF-A0A7Y9IU04-F1
#
_cell.length_a   1.000
_cell.length_b   1.000
_cell.length_c   1.000
_cell.angle_alpha   90.00
_cell.angle_beta   90.00
_cell.angle_gamma   90.00
#
_symmetry.space_group_name_H-M   'P 1'
#
loop_
_entity.id
_entity.type
_entity.pdbx_description
1 polymer ?
#
loop_
_entity_poly.entity_id
_entity_poly.type
_entity_poly.pdbx_seq_one_letter_code
_entity_poly.pdbx_strand_id
1 'polypeptide(L)'
;METQKQIAVLVEAIAHQSRQIASLTASLAEQSGQTDALTAALLSTLHAARATPGLPLLIESRLEQGYSGLLARSESPEYVGGFERMRDLILIALKQD
;
A
#
# COMPACT_ATOMS: atom_id res chain seq x y z
N MET A 1 26.38 23.31 -35.88
CA MET A 1 26.19 21.84 -36.04
C MET A 1 26.28 21.12 -34.70
N GLU A 2 27.31 21.37 -33.87
CA GLU A 2 27.50 20.66 -32.58
C GLU A 2 26.37 20.89 -31.56
N THR A 3 25.94 22.13 -31.35
CA THR A 3 24.80 22.46 -30.48
C THR A 3 23.52 21.74 -30.89
N GLN A 4 23.31 21.55 -32.19
CA GLN A 4 22.11 20.90 -32.70
C GLN A 4 22.14 19.38 -32.48
N LYS A 5 23.32 18.76 -32.53
CA LYS A 5 23.52 17.37 -32.12
C LYS A 5 23.27 17.19 -30.62
N GLN A 6 23.79 18.10 -29.79
CA GLN A 6 23.57 18.07 -28.33
C GLN A 6 22.10 18.22 -27.97
N ILE A 7 21.37 19.13 -28.63
CA ILE A 7 19.92 19.26 -28.45
C ILE A 7 19.19 17.97 -28.82
N ALA A 8 19.54 17.33 -29.93
CA ALA A 8 18.91 16.07 -30.34
C ALA A 8 19.10 14.95 -29.31
N VAL A 9 20.31 14.83 -28.74
CA VAL A 9 20.61 13.85 -27.67
C VAL A 9 19.79 14.12 -26.41
N LEU A 10 19.67 15.38 -25.99
CA LEU A 10 18.85 15.75 -24.83
C LEU A 10 17.36 15.47 -25.06
N VAL A 11 16.84 15.74 -26.26
CA VAL A 11 15.44 15.43 -26.62
C VAL A 11 15.19 13.92 -26.56
N GLU A 12 16.11 13.11 -27.06
CA GLU A 12 15.98 11.65 -27.00
C GLU A 12 16.03 11.13 -25.57
N ALA A 13 16.92 11.68 -24.73
CA ALA A 13 17.01 11.34 -23.30
C ALA A 13 15.72 11.69 -22.55
N ILE A 14 15.13 12.87 -22.81
CA ILE A 14 13.84 13.29 -22.23
C ILE A 14 12.71 12.36 -22.69
N ALA A 15 12.68 12.00 -23.97
CA ALA A 15 11.68 11.08 -24.50
C ALA A 15 11.80 9.68 -23.87
N HIS A 16 13.03 9.22 -23.63
CA HIS A 16 13.28 7.95 -22.94
C HIS A 16 12.80 8.00 -21.48
N GLN A 17 13.17 9.02 -20.72
CA GLN A 17 12.72 9.20 -19.34
C GLN A 17 11.19 9.30 -19.24
N SER A 18 10.56 10.03 -20.17
CA SER A 18 9.10 10.15 -20.22
C SER A 18 8.40 8.80 -20.39
N ARG A 19 8.95 7.92 -21.23
CA ARG A 19 8.44 6.53 -21.38
C ARG A 19 8.63 5.71 -20.12
N GLN A 20 9.76 5.85 -19.43
CA GLN A 20 10.00 5.16 -18.16
C GLN A 20 9.01 5.62 -17.09
N ILE A 21 8.77 6.92 -16.97
CA ILE A 21 7.78 7.48 -16.04
C ILE A 21 6.38 6.92 -16.35
N ALA A 22 5.98 6.91 -17.63
CA ALA A 22 4.68 6.35 -18.02
C ALA A 22 4.53 4.87 -17.64
N SER A 23 5.60 4.07 -17.81
CA SER A 23 5.62 2.67 -17.38
C SER A 23 5.50 2.53 -15.86
N LEU A 24 6.23 3.36 -15.09
CA LEU A 24 6.16 3.34 -13.62
C LEU A 24 4.78 3.75 -13.13
N THR A 25 4.15 4.75 -13.74
CA THR A 25 2.78 5.16 -13.42
C THR A 25 1.77 4.05 -13.70
N ALA A 26 1.91 3.35 -14.83
CA ALA A 26 1.05 2.21 -15.15
C ALA A 26 1.19 1.07 -14.14
N SER A 27 2.43 0.70 -13.78
CA SER A 27 2.69 -0.32 -12.77
C SER A 27 2.17 0.09 -11.38
N LEU A 28 2.29 1.36 -11.00
CA LEU A 28 1.75 1.86 -9.74
C LEU A 28 0.22 1.78 -9.71
N ALA A 29 -0.45 2.11 -10.82
CA ALA A 29 -1.91 2.01 -10.91
C ALA A 29 -2.40 0.55 -10.77
N GLU A 30 -1.71 -0.40 -11.41
CA GLU A 30 -2.00 -1.84 -11.28
C GLU A 30 -1.82 -2.32 -9.83
N GLN A 31 -0.71 -1.95 -9.19
CA GLN A 31 -0.44 -2.29 -7.78
C GLN A 31 -1.44 -1.66 -6.81
N SER A 32 -1.89 -0.43 -7.09
CA SER A 32 -2.95 0.21 -6.32
C SER A 32 -4.25 -0.59 -6.42
N GLY A 33 -4.67 -0.94 -7.64
CA GLY A 33 -5.88 -1.75 -7.85
C GLY A 33 -5.79 -3.13 -7.19
N GLN A 34 -4.63 -3.77 -7.21
CA GLN A 34 -4.40 -5.04 -6.49
C GLN A 34 -4.51 -4.86 -4.97
N THR A 35 -3.97 -3.77 -4.43
CA THR A 35 -4.03 -3.45 -2.99
C THR A 35 -5.47 -3.20 -2.55
N ASP A 36 -6.26 -2.48 -3.34
CA ASP A 36 -7.67 -2.22 -3.07
C ASP A 36 -8.48 -3.53 -3.09
N ALA A 37 -8.22 -4.41 -4.05
CA ALA A 37 -8.87 -5.72 -4.15
C ALA A 37 -8.53 -6.63 -2.94
N LEU A 38 -7.26 -6.66 -2.53
CA LEU A 38 -6.83 -7.42 -1.35
C LEU A 38 -7.48 -6.88 -0.07
N THR A 39 -7.56 -5.56 0.06
CA THR A 39 -8.21 -4.90 1.20
C THR A 39 -9.68 -5.30 1.27
N ALA A 40 -10.41 -5.21 0.15
CA ALA A 40 -11.81 -5.61 0.08
C ALA A 40 -12.02 -7.10 0.43
N ALA A 41 -11.18 -7.99 -0.09
CA ALA A 41 -11.25 -9.42 0.19
C ALA A 41 -10.97 -9.74 1.68
N LEU A 42 -9.97 -9.08 2.27
CA LEU A 42 -9.66 -9.22 3.70
C LEU A 42 -10.83 -8.75 4.57
N LEU A 43 -11.38 -7.56 4.28
CA LEU A 43 -12.53 -7.04 5.02
C LEU A 43 -13.73 -7.97 4.91
N SER A 44 -14.06 -8.46 3.71
CA SER A 44 -15.15 -9.44 3.53
C SER A 44 -14.93 -10.72 4.34
N THR A 45 -13.68 -11.21 4.41
CA THR A 45 -13.33 -12.39 5.20
C THR A 45 -13.49 -12.13 6.70
N LEU A 46 -13.06 -10.96 7.17
CA LEU A 46 -13.21 -10.55 8.58
C LEU A 46 -14.67 -10.39 8.99
N HIS A 47 -15.52 -9.85 8.12
CA HIS A 47 -16.96 -9.77 8.35
C HIS A 47 -17.58 -11.15 8.55
N ALA A 48 -17.18 -12.15 7.74
CA ALA A 48 -17.64 -13.53 7.94
C ALA A 48 -17.08 -14.14 9.23
N ALA A 49 -15.83 -13.82 9.58
CA ALA A 49 -15.13 -14.39 10.71
C ALA A 49 -15.56 -13.77 12.07
N ARG A 50 -16.13 -12.57 12.10
CA ARG A 50 -16.48 -11.84 13.34
C ARG A 50 -17.46 -12.57 14.25
N ALA A 51 -18.31 -13.43 13.69
CA ALA A 51 -19.25 -14.26 14.44
C ALA A 51 -18.55 -15.38 15.24
N THR A 52 -17.25 -15.60 15.00
CA THR A 52 -16.46 -16.61 15.71
C THR A 52 -16.07 -16.09 17.10
N PRO A 53 -16.51 -16.74 18.19
CA PRO A 53 -16.19 -16.29 19.55
C PRO A 53 -14.68 -16.19 19.78
N GLY A 54 -14.24 -15.07 20.37
CA GLY A 54 -12.84 -14.83 20.73
C GLY A 54 -11.91 -14.45 19.58
N LEU A 55 -12.29 -14.70 18.32
CA LEU A 55 -11.47 -14.36 17.16
C LEU A 55 -11.24 -12.83 17.00
N PRO A 56 -12.25 -11.95 17.16
CA PRO A 56 -12.02 -10.51 17.08
C PRO A 56 -10.96 -10.01 18.07
N LEU A 57 -11.02 -10.45 19.32
CA LEU A 57 -10.07 -10.06 20.38
C LEU A 57 -8.65 -10.57 20.08
N LEU A 58 -8.52 -11.79 19.56
CA LEU A 58 -7.23 -12.34 19.14
C LEU A 58 -6.61 -11.53 17.99
N ILE A 59 -7.42 -11.14 17.01
CA ILE A 59 -6.97 -10.31 15.88
C ILE A 59 -6.55 -8.92 16.36
N GLU A 60 -7.34 -8.27 17.21
CA GLU A 60 -7.03 -6.96 17.80
C GLU A 60 -5.69 -7.01 18.56
N SER A 61 -5.53 -7.96 19.47
CA SER A 61 -4.27 -8.12 20.23
C SER A 61 -3.06 -8.36 19.31
N ARG A 62 -3.23 -9.17 18.26
CA ARG A 62 -2.15 -9.45 17.32
C ARG A 62 -1.75 -8.22 16.50
N LEU A 63 -2.74 -7.41 16.09
CA LEU A 63 -2.49 -6.17 15.36
C LEU A 63 -1.78 -5.13 16.22
N GLU A 64 -2.16 -4.98 17.50
CA GLU A 64 -1.51 -4.06 18.44
C GLU A 64 -0.06 -4.45 18.72
N GLN A 65 0.20 -5.74 18.94
CA GLN A 65 1.56 -6.26 19.08
C GLN A 65 2.40 -6.00 17.82
N GLY A 66 1.80 -6.26 16.64
CA GLY A 66 2.42 -6.00 15.35
C GLY A 66 2.78 -4.54 15.15
N TYR A 67 1.85 -3.63 15.47
CA TYR A 67 2.06 -2.19 15.37
C TYR A 67 3.16 -1.70 16.32
N SER A 68 3.12 -2.13 17.58
CA SER A 68 4.14 -1.77 18.57
C SER A 68 5.52 -2.26 18.15
N GLY A 69 5.62 -3.50 17.66
CA GLY A 69 6.85 -4.05 17.14
C GLY A 69 7.31 -3.39 15.84
N LEU A 70 6.39 -2.82 15.05
CA LEU A 70 6.71 -2.04 13.86
C LEU A 70 7.28 -0.66 14.23
N LEU A 71 6.62 0.05 15.15
CA LEU A 71 7.09 1.34 15.67
C LEU A 71 8.50 1.26 16.26
N ALA A 72 8.83 0.15 16.92
CA ALA A 72 10.14 -0.05 17.53
C ALA A 72 11.29 -0.25 16.53
N ARG A 73 11.00 -0.65 15.29
CA ARG A 73 12.03 -1.07 14.32
C ARG A 73 12.02 -0.34 12.98
N SER A 74 10.92 0.34 12.64
CA SER A 74 10.75 0.92 11.31
C SER A 74 11.23 2.36 11.29
N GLU A 75 12.04 2.68 10.28
CA GLU A 75 12.51 4.03 9.99
C GLU A 75 11.66 4.73 8.93
N SER A 76 10.64 4.08 8.37
CA SER A 76 9.77 4.64 7.32
C SER A 76 8.42 5.08 7.91
N PRO A 77 8.17 6.39 8.04
CA PRO A 77 6.89 6.93 8.48
C PRO A 77 5.74 6.52 7.55
N GLU A 78 6.01 6.39 6.26
CA GLU A 78 5.00 6.03 5.25
C GLU A 78 4.51 4.60 5.47
N TYR A 79 5.43 3.67 5.74
CA TYR A 79 5.08 2.28 6.02
C TYR A 79 4.31 2.14 7.34
N VAL A 80 4.75 2.83 8.39
CA VAL A 80 4.05 2.88 9.69
C VAL A 80 2.62 3.40 9.51
N GLY A 81 2.45 4.52 8.82
CA GLY A 81 1.14 5.11 8.57
C GLY A 81 0.24 4.22 7.69
N GLY A 82 0.82 3.48 6.74
CA GLY A 82 0.09 2.48 5.95
C GLY A 82 -0.45 1.34 6.80
N PHE A 83 0.40 0.79 7.69
CA PHE A 83 0.00 -0.25 8.63
C PHE A 83 -1.10 0.25 9.59
N GLU A 84 -0.94 1.45 10.13
CA GLU A 84 -1.92 2.06 11.03
C GLU A 84 -3.31 2.17 10.40
N ARG A 85 -3.40 2.69 9.17
CA ARG A 85 -4.67 2.76 8.43
C ARG A 85 -5.31 1.38 8.25
N MET A 86 -4.51 0.38 7.89
CA MET A 86 -5.00 -0.99 7.69
C MET A 86 -5.52 -1.60 9.00
N ARG A 87 -4.78 -1.43 10.10
CA ARG A 87 -5.21 -1.85 11.44
C ARG A 87 -6.57 -1.25 11.76
N ASP A 88 -6.73 0.05 11.59
CA ASP A 88 -7.96 0.75 11.97
C ASP A 88 -9.16 0.27 11.13
N LEU A 89 -8.97 0.04 9.83
CA LEU A 89 -10.00 -0.57 8.96
C LEU A 89 -10.41 -1.97 9.43
N ILE A 90 -9.45 -2.81 9.83
CA ILE A 90 -9.72 -4.16 10.34
C ILE A 90 -10.50 -4.08 11.67
N LEU A 91 -10.10 -3.19 12.58
CA LEU A 91 -10.77 -3.01 13.86
C LEU A 91 -12.23 -2.55 13.68
N ILE A 92 -12.48 -1.66 12.71
CA ILE A 92 -13.85 -1.25 12.35
C ILE A 92 -14.65 -2.45 11.85
N ALA A 93 -14.12 -3.22 10.89
CA ALA A 93 -14.81 -4.37 10.30
C ALA A 93 -15.17 -5.47 11.32
N LEU A 94 -14.35 -5.63 12.37
CA LEU A 94 -14.61 -6.57 13.45
C LEU A 94 -15.65 -6.07 14.47
N LYS A 95 -15.89 -4.75 14.55
CA LYS A 95 -16.78 -4.11 15.54
C LYS A 95 -18.17 -3.73 15.01
N GLN A 96 -18.37 -3.69 13.68
CA GLN A 96 -19.67 -3.35 13.10
C GLN A 96 -20.67 -4.51 13.20
N ASP A 97 -21.85 -4.23 13.77
CA ASP A 97 -22.98 -5.17 13.94
C ASP A 97 -23.55 -5.69 12.60
#